data_AF-A0A2L2Z5X3-F1
#
_entry.id   AF-A0A2L2Z5X3-F1
#
_cell.length_a   1.000
_cell.length_b   1.000
_cell.length_c   1.000
_cell.angle_alpha   90.00
_cell.angle_beta   90.00
_cell.angle_gamma   90.00
#
_symmetry.space_group_name_H-M   'P 1'
#
loop_
_entity.id
_entity.type
_entity.pdbx_description
1 polymer ?
#
loop_
_entity_poly.entity_id
_entity_poly.type
_entity_poly.pdbx_seq_one_letter_code
_entity_poly.pdbx_strand_id
1 'polypeptide(L)' 'VQVFGRKKTATSVAYCKTGYCLLKVNGRPFELLEPHVMKYKLLDPFLLLGKERFS' A
#
# COMPACT_ATOMS: atom_id res chain seq x y z
N VAL A 1 7.09 -11.94 -3.97
CA VAL A 1 7.47 -11.92 -2.54
C VAL A 1 6.23 -11.65 -1.70
N GLN A 2 6.02 -12.38 -0.60
CA GLN A 2 4.95 -12.13 0.37
C GLN A 2 5.57 -11.56 1.66
N VAL A 3 4.98 -10.49 2.19
CA VAL A 3 5.43 -9.84 3.44
C VAL A 3 4.23 -9.56 4.34
N PHE A 4 4.48 -9.32 5.62
CA PHE A 4 3.42 -8.96 6.58
C PHE A 4 3.86 -7.82 7.50
N GLY A 5 2.89 -7.06 8.00
CA GLY A 5 3.08 -6.01 9.00
C GLY A 5 2.09 -6.17 10.14
N ARG A 6 2.51 -5.83 11.37
CA ARG A 6 1.66 -5.90 12.56
C ARG A 6 1.64 -4.57 13.31
N LYS A 7 0.44 -4.14 13.72
CA LYS A 7 0.25 -2.99 14.62
C LYS A 7 -0.84 -3.33 15.63
N LYS A 8 -0.47 -3.46 16.91
CA LYS A 8 -1.34 -3.98 17.98
C LYS A 8 -1.95 -5.33 17.55
N THR A 9 -3.27 -5.41 17.40
CA THR A 9 -4.02 -6.60 16.97
C THR A 9 -4.22 -6.67 15.46
N ALA A 10 -3.88 -5.61 14.70
CA ALA A 10 -4.04 -5.60 13.25
C ALA A 10 -2.84 -6.27 12.56
N THR A 11 -3.14 -7.19 11.65
CA THR A 11 -2.17 -7.86 10.78
C THR A 11 -2.52 -7.56 9.33
N SER A 12 -1.57 -7.02 8.58
CA SER A 12 -1.69 -6.85 7.13
C SER A 12 -0.72 -7.78 6.41
N VAL A 13 -1.16 -8.33 5.27
CA VAL A 13 -0.34 -9.17 4.40
C VAL A 13 -0.30 -8.50 3.03
N ALA A 14 0.91 -8.35 2.48
CA ALA A 14 1.12 -7.75 1.18
C ALA A 14 1.81 -8.74 0.23
N TYR A 15 1.37 -8.74 -1.01
CA TYR A 15 1.94 -9.53 -2.08
C TYR A 15 2.61 -8.61 -3.09
N CYS A 16 3.93 -8.66 -3.15
CA CYS A 16 4.71 -7.98 -4.17
C CYS A 16 4.93 -8.95 -5.34
N LYS A 17 4.22 -8.71 -6.44
CA LYS A 17 4.34 -9.47 -7.70
C LYS A 17 4.88 -8.54 -8.78
N THR A 18 5.61 -9.09 -9.74
CA THR A 18 6.03 -8.36 -10.93
C THR A 18 4.81 -8.02 -11.79
N GLY A 19 4.69 -6.77 -12.22
CA GLY A 19 3.57 -6.30 -13.02
C GLY A 19 3.43 -4.79 -12.98
N TYR A 20 2.31 -4.29 -13.52
CA TYR A 20 1.99 -2.87 -13.54
C TYR A 20 1.72 -2.32 -12.14
N CYS A 21 2.00 -1.03 -11.94
CA CYS A 21 1.85 -0.30 -10.68
C CYS A 21 0.41 -0.21 -10.15
N LEU A 22 -0.12 -1.33 -9.67
CA LEU A 22 -1.50 -1.45 -9.19
C LEU A 22 -1.52 -1.76 -7.70
N LEU A 23 -1.72 -0.71 -6.90
CA LEU A 23 -1.86 -0.83 -5.46
C LEU A 23 -3.34 -1.04 -5.09
N LYS A 24 -3.63 -2.18 -4.47
CA LYS A 24 -4.96 -2.53 -3.96
C LYS A 24 -4.88 -2.97 -2.52
N VAL A 25 -5.87 -2.57 -1.73
CA VAL A 25 -6.06 -3.00 -0.35
C VAL A 25 -7.35 -3.80 -0.30
N ASN A 26 -7.28 -5.07 0.08
CA ASN A 26 -8.44 -5.97 0.16
C ASN A 26 -9.32 -5.97 -1.10
N GLY A 27 -8.69 -5.97 -2.28
CA GLY A 27 -9.37 -5.99 -3.58
C GLY A 27 -9.88 -4.63 -4.07
N ARG A 28 -9.83 -3.58 -3.25
CA ARG A 28 -10.24 -2.21 -3.62
C ARG A 28 -9.03 -1.36 -4.03
N PRO A 29 -9.18 -0.45 -5.01
CA PRO A 29 -8.11 0.48 -5.36
C PRO A 29 -7.79 1.39 -4.18
N PHE A 30 -6.51 1.74 -4.05
CA PHE A 30 -6.02 2.53 -2.92
C PHE A 30 -6.68 3.91 -2.77
N GLU A 31 -7.05 4.54 -3.89
CA GLU A 31 -7.70 5.86 -3.92
C GLU A 31 -9.07 5.87 -3.23
N LEU A 32 -9.75 4.74 -3.16
CA LEU A 32 -11.08 4.62 -2.53
C LEU A 32 -11.00 4.16 -1.07
N LEU A 33 -9.80 4.13 -0.47
CA LEU A 33 -9.64 3.70 0.91
C LEU A 33 -10.21 4.74 1.88
N GLU A 34 -11.05 4.30 2.81
CA GLU A 34 -11.48 5.10 3.94
C GLU A 34 -10.78 4.65 5.22
N PRO A 35 -10.47 5.57 6.16
CA PRO A 35 -10.72 7.01 6.15
C PRO A 35 -9.70 7.82 5.33
N HIS A 36 -10.15 8.94 4.74
CA HIS A 36 -9.34 9.79 3.85
C HIS A 36 -8.02 10.29 4.47
N VAL A 37 -8.03 10.61 5.77
CA VAL A 37 -6.84 11.08 6.51
C VAL A 37 -5.73 10.03 6.52
N MET A 38 -6.07 8.73 6.51
CA MET A 38 -5.08 7.65 6.56
C MET A 38 -4.37 7.43 5.21
N LYS A 39 -4.92 7.92 4.09
CA LYS A 39 -4.33 7.77 2.76
C LYS A 39 -2.91 8.32 2.72
N TYR A 40 -2.68 9.51 3.26
CA TYR A 40 -1.35 10.12 3.29
C TYR A 40 -0.35 9.28 4.08
N LYS A 41 -0.78 8.67 5.19
CA LYS A 41 0.10 7.84 6.01
C LYS A 41 0.55 6.56 5.31
N LEU A 42 -0.28 6.00 4.43
CA LEU A 42 0.04 4.81 3.64
C LEU A 42 0.87 5.14 2.39
N LEU A 43 0.71 6.34 1.82
CA LEU A 43 1.50 6.81 0.66
C LEU A 43 2.91 7.29 1.02
N ASP A 44 3.13 7.66 2.28
CA ASP A 44 4.41 8.14 2.82
C ASP A 44 5.66 7.38 2.29
N PRO A 45 5.74 6.03 2.36
CA PRO A 45 6.90 5.30 1.85
C PRO A 45 7.06 5.39 0.32
N PHE A 46 5.96 5.46 -0.43
CA PHE A 46 6.00 5.60 -1.88
C PHE A 46 6.42 7.00 -2.31
N LEU A 47 5.97 8.02 -1.58
CA LEU A 47 6.37 9.40 -1.83
C LEU A 47 7.85 9.61 -1.49
N LEU A 48 8.34 8.99 -0.41
CA LEU A 48 9.74 9.03 -0.01
C LEU A 48 10.67 8.38 -1.04
N LEU A 49 10.29 7.21 -1.58
CA LEU A 49 11.09 6.52 -2.60
C LEU A 49 10.97 7.16 -4.00
N GLY A 50 9.96 7.99 -4.22
CA GLY A 50 9.65 8.63 -5.51
C GLY A 50 8.78 7.74 -6.41
N LYS A 51 7.79 8.36 -7.07
CA LYS A 51 6.83 7.65 -7.93
C LYS A 51 7.49 6.99 -9.15
N GLU A 52 8.61 7.52 -9.63
CA GLU A 52 9.32 7.03 -10.82
C GLU A 52 9.91 5.64 -10.64
N ARG A 53 10.23 5.23 -9.40
CA ARG A 53 10.69 3.86 -9.12
C ARG A 53 9.59 2.81 -9.26
N PHE A 54 8.34 3.25 -9.27
CA PHE A 54 7.18 2.38 -9.31
C PHE A 54 6.36 2.55 -10.59
N SER A 55 6.73 3.46 -11.52
CA SER A 55 6.06 3.64 -12.82
C SER A 55 6.49 2.62 -13.86
#